data_AF-A0A3L7AFT3-F1
#
_entry.id   AF-A0A3L7AFT3-F1
#
_cell.length_a   1.000
_cell.length_b   1.000
_cell.length_c   1.000
_cell.angle_alpha   90.00
_cell.angle_beta   90.00
_cell.angle_gamma   90.00
#
_symmetry.space_group_name_H-M   'P 1'
#
loop_
_entity.id
_entity.type
_entity.pdbx_description
1 polymer ?
#
loop_
_entity_poly.entity_id
_entity_poly.type
_entity_poly.pdbx_seq_one_letter_code
_entity_poly.pdbx_strand_id
1 'polypeptide(L)'
;MPKPTPTRTINPVHFEDLEPRRFEDLVRQLAYEFRSWSRIEGTGRAGSDDGFDARAIETMQLAEAQHDDGGDEGSDLPAAENGRVWLIQCKREKSIPPKKMADYMDGLRSILASENVYGIVFAAACDFSKQARDVFFNKAREMGLGEAHLWGKAELEDMLFQPKNDGILFAYFGISLATRRRSIRADVRAMLATKRKASKLLKTYVPTLIRDATDDRYPWLDDDKKRHRFDRGRWRVMSYAGVAVDGLKFHHRRYFAWIGADGEEWDYAEQPNMAVPSPFEDPWNEETKEQGRERQGQEAAARGVWSGLPQDEQAWFETDVIIPWASVLDIDETGDEFFRGPIIYTTEFIPDRNGPFSSYRQALETKATFGARTAHPIEDNRTQKFSKVEPEANRDDEAEAAPPQRHQGGARIDVPDDEE
;
A
#
# COMPACT_ATOMS: atom_id res chain seq x y z
N MET A 1 2.73 0.57 -27.15
CA MET A 1 2.25 1.35 -25.99
C MET A 1 3.32 2.36 -25.60
N PRO A 2 3.02 3.66 -25.48
CA PRO A 2 3.99 4.63 -24.97
C PRO A 2 4.37 4.23 -23.54
N LYS A 3 5.68 4.14 -23.26
CA LYS A 3 6.18 3.91 -21.90
C LYS A 3 5.61 5.02 -21.01
N PRO A 4 5.02 4.72 -19.84
CA PRO A 4 4.61 5.75 -18.91
C PRO A 4 5.85 6.53 -18.49
N THR A 5 5.90 7.81 -18.88
CA THR A 5 6.93 8.74 -18.40
C THR A 5 6.57 9.07 -16.95
N PRO A 6 7.37 8.66 -15.95
CA PRO A 6 7.08 9.00 -14.56
C PRO A 6 7.24 10.52 -14.40
N THR A 7 6.12 11.24 -14.28
CA THR A 7 6.07 12.72 -14.21
C THR A 7 5.99 13.27 -12.79
N ARG A 8 5.85 12.42 -11.76
CA ARG A 8 5.84 12.83 -10.34
C ARG A 8 6.76 11.95 -9.50
N THR A 9 7.71 12.58 -8.83
CA THR A 9 8.33 12.02 -7.62
C THR A 9 7.26 11.87 -6.55
N ILE A 10 7.16 10.68 -5.96
CA ILE A 10 6.26 10.41 -4.83
C ILE A 10 6.89 11.09 -3.61
N ASN A 11 6.20 12.11 -3.06
CA ASN A 11 6.57 12.91 -1.88
C ASN A 11 7.78 13.86 -2.07
N PRO A 12 7.63 14.96 -2.86
CA PRO A 12 8.62 16.03 -2.86
C PRO A 12 8.73 16.67 -1.47
N VAL A 13 9.93 17.09 -1.08
CA VAL A 13 10.17 17.74 0.21
C VAL A 13 9.91 19.23 0.06
N HIS A 14 9.03 19.75 0.91
CA HIS A 14 8.62 21.16 0.91
C HIS A 14 9.48 21.95 1.91
N PHE A 15 10.75 22.21 1.57
CA PHE A 15 11.66 22.99 2.42
C PHE A 15 11.16 24.41 2.70
N GLU A 16 10.34 24.96 1.79
CA GLU A 16 9.70 26.26 1.93
C GLU A 16 8.75 26.35 3.14
N ASP A 17 8.22 25.22 3.61
CA ASP A 17 7.30 25.15 4.73
C ASP A 17 8.01 25.13 6.09
N LEU A 18 9.32 24.85 6.10
CA LEU A 18 10.12 24.91 7.34
C LEU A 18 10.35 26.35 7.77
N GLU A 19 10.23 26.66 9.06
CA GLU A 19 10.67 27.95 9.59
C GLU A 19 12.14 28.22 9.21
N PRO A 20 12.56 29.48 8.94
CA PRO A 20 13.94 29.79 8.51
C PRO A 20 15.02 29.13 9.39
N ARG A 21 14.86 29.22 10.71
CA ARG A 21 15.77 28.61 11.69
C ARG A 21 15.77 27.08 11.65
N ARG A 22 14.63 26.46 11.32
CA ARG A 22 14.54 25.00 11.16
C ARG A 22 15.25 24.56 9.89
N PHE A 23 15.21 25.35 8.83
CA PHE A 23 15.98 25.09 7.61
C PHE A 23 17.49 25.19 7.86
N GLU A 24 17.95 26.19 8.61
CA GLU A 24 19.35 26.30 9.05
C GLU A 24 19.78 25.08 9.91
N ASP A 25 18.96 24.70 10.88
CA ASP A 25 19.23 23.53 11.74
C ASP A 25 19.25 22.22 10.93
N LEU A 26 18.39 22.08 9.91
CA LEU A 26 18.39 20.95 8.98
C LEU A 26 19.69 20.86 8.18
N VAL A 27 20.11 21.95 7.54
CA VAL A 27 21.35 22.01 6.75
C VAL A 27 22.55 21.73 7.63
N ARG A 28 22.58 22.27 8.85
CA ARG A 28 23.62 22.00 9.84
C ARG A 28 23.67 20.53 10.24
N GLN A 29 22.51 19.88 10.41
CA GLN A 29 22.45 18.45 10.70
C GLN A 29 22.98 17.59 9.55
N LEU A 30 22.63 17.94 8.31
CA LEU A 30 23.21 17.30 7.13
C LEU A 30 24.72 17.53 7.03
N ALA A 31 25.19 18.73 7.41
CA ALA A 31 26.60 19.06 7.38
C ALA A 31 27.44 18.17 8.30
N TYR A 32 26.96 17.72 9.48
CA TYR A 32 27.74 16.83 10.35
C TYR A 32 28.24 15.56 9.64
N GLU A 33 27.50 15.07 8.65
CA GLU A 33 27.79 13.87 7.87
C GLU A 33 28.57 14.15 6.58
N PHE A 34 28.87 15.42 6.29
CA PHE A 34 29.56 15.86 5.08
C PHE A 34 31.10 15.78 5.19
N ARG A 35 31.65 16.09 6.37
CA ARG A 35 33.09 16.07 6.67
C ARG A 35 33.33 15.73 8.14
N SER A 36 34.58 15.42 8.47
CA SER A 36 35.04 15.20 9.85
C SER A 36 35.33 16.54 10.55
N TRP A 37 34.29 17.14 11.13
CA TRP A 37 34.43 18.42 11.84
C TRP A 37 35.01 18.24 13.23
N SER A 38 35.92 19.13 13.63
CA SER A 38 36.29 19.30 15.04
C SER A 38 35.22 20.08 15.79
N ARG A 39 34.60 21.07 15.13
CA ARG A 39 33.50 21.87 15.68
C ARG A 39 32.61 22.44 14.58
N ILE A 40 31.31 22.56 14.84
CA ILE A 40 30.36 23.37 14.06
C ILE A 40 29.60 24.27 15.02
N GLU A 41 29.59 25.57 14.76
CA GLU A 41 28.96 26.62 15.57
C GLU A 41 27.86 27.31 14.76
N GLY A 42 26.63 27.34 15.28
CA GLY A 42 25.54 28.11 14.68
C GLY A 42 25.60 29.56 15.13
N THR A 43 25.96 30.47 14.23
CA THR A 43 26.10 31.90 14.50
C THR A 43 24.78 32.65 14.35
N GLY A 44 23.81 32.11 13.61
CA GLY A 44 22.50 32.74 13.37
C GLY A 44 21.53 32.81 14.57
N ARG A 45 21.82 32.15 15.72
CA ARG A 45 20.89 32.11 16.87
C ARG A 45 20.91 33.38 17.74
N ALA A 46 21.98 34.19 17.71
CA ALA A 46 22.19 35.29 18.65
C ALA A 46 21.74 36.67 18.16
N GLY A 47 21.20 36.78 16.93
CA GLY A 47 20.61 38.02 16.43
C GLY A 47 21.59 39.11 15.97
N SER A 48 22.91 38.83 15.97
CA SER A 48 23.89 39.60 15.19
C SER A 48 24.03 38.92 13.84
N ASP A 49 23.49 39.55 12.80
CA ASP A 49 23.50 39.04 11.44
C ASP A 49 24.88 39.32 10.83
N ASP A 50 25.90 38.58 11.30
CA ASP A 50 27.28 38.67 10.79
C ASP A 50 27.41 38.08 9.37
N GLY A 51 26.29 37.88 8.69
CA GLY A 51 26.22 37.54 7.27
C GLY A 51 26.31 36.05 6.94
N PHE A 52 26.45 35.15 7.91
CA PHE A 52 26.52 33.68 7.72
C PHE A 52 25.83 32.89 8.85
N ASP A 53 25.34 31.69 8.53
CA ASP A 53 24.44 30.94 9.44
C ASP A 53 25.18 29.96 10.37
N ALA A 54 26.29 29.37 9.89
CA ALA A 54 27.16 28.56 10.72
C ALA A 54 28.62 28.62 10.27
N ARG A 55 29.52 28.39 11.22
CA ARG A 55 30.97 28.23 11.00
C ARG A 55 31.39 26.85 11.44
N ALA A 56 32.25 26.19 10.67
CA ALA A 56 32.79 24.88 11.00
C ALA A 56 34.31 24.86 10.90
N ILE A 57 34.95 24.00 11.68
CA ILE A 57 36.39 23.74 11.63
C ILE A 57 36.55 22.25 11.28
N GLU A 58 37.23 21.98 10.18
CA GLU A 58 37.51 20.62 9.72
C GLU A 58 38.78 20.07 10.37
N THR A 59 38.73 18.82 10.82
CA THR A 59 39.88 18.12 11.39
C THR A 59 40.78 17.64 10.26
N MET A 60 42.03 18.09 10.22
CA MET A 60 43.04 17.54 9.31
C MET A 60 43.70 16.34 9.97
N GLN A 61 43.48 15.13 9.45
CA GLN A 61 44.41 14.03 9.71
C GLN A 61 45.69 14.36 8.93
N LEU A 62 46.75 14.75 9.65
CA LEU A 62 48.09 14.75 9.08
C LEU A 62 48.38 13.31 8.64
N ALA A 63 48.56 13.09 7.35
CA ALA A 63 48.95 11.80 6.81
C ALA A 63 50.20 11.33 7.56
N GLU A 64 50.06 10.24 8.32
CA GLU A 64 51.14 9.68 9.12
C GLU A 64 52.33 9.39 8.21
N ALA A 65 53.44 10.06 8.51
CA ALA A 65 54.74 9.68 7.99
C ALA A 65 54.97 8.22 8.38
N GLN A 66 55.31 7.40 7.40
CA GLN A 66 55.79 6.04 7.62
C GLN A 66 56.94 6.06 8.62
N HIS A 67 56.69 5.62 9.86
CA HIS A 67 57.72 5.08 10.74
C HIS A 67 57.16 3.95 11.58
N ASP A 68 57.54 2.76 11.13
CA ASP A 68 58.01 1.59 11.86
C ASP A 68 57.79 1.50 13.39
N ASP A 69 57.18 0.37 13.74
CA ASP A 69 57.36 -0.50 14.90
C ASP A 69 57.39 0.07 16.35
N GLY A 70 56.46 -0.45 17.15
CA GLY A 70 56.72 -0.83 18.55
C GLY A 70 56.69 0.27 19.63
N GLY A 71 55.61 0.23 20.43
CA GLY A 71 55.74 0.42 21.89
C GLY A 71 55.32 1.78 22.48
N ASP A 72 54.30 1.67 23.34
CA ASP A 72 54.15 2.35 24.64
C ASP A 72 53.67 3.82 24.75
N GLU A 73 52.95 3.99 25.86
CA GLU A 73 52.24 5.12 26.46
C GLU A 73 52.48 6.57 26.00
N GLY A 74 51.34 7.26 25.84
CA GLY A 74 51.14 8.64 26.32
C GLY A 74 51.91 9.76 25.60
N SER A 75 51.26 10.39 24.62
CA SER A 75 51.63 11.75 24.20
C SER A 75 50.42 12.69 24.25
N ASP A 76 50.22 13.33 25.40
CA ASP A 76 49.55 14.62 25.52
C ASP A 76 50.44 15.69 24.87
N LEU A 77 50.37 15.81 23.54
CA LEU A 77 50.90 16.94 22.81
C LEU A 77 49.73 17.62 22.07
N PRO A 78 49.61 18.96 22.13
CA PRO A 78 48.49 19.67 21.55
C PRO A 78 48.55 19.52 20.03
N ALA A 79 47.54 18.85 19.44
CA ALA A 79 47.34 18.83 18.01
C ALA A 79 47.29 20.28 17.51
N ALA A 80 48.19 20.62 16.59
CA ALA A 80 48.35 21.98 16.08
C ALA A 80 47.00 22.59 15.65
N GLU A 81 46.74 23.82 16.10
CA GLU A 81 45.52 24.64 15.93
C GLU A 81 45.16 25.03 14.47
N ASN A 82 45.56 24.26 13.45
CA ASN A 82 45.36 24.62 12.04
C ASN A 82 44.27 23.77 11.36
N GLY A 83 43.05 23.79 11.91
CA GLY A 83 41.88 23.26 11.21
C GLY A 83 41.48 24.16 10.04
N ARG A 84 40.92 23.59 8.96
CA ARG A 84 40.39 24.38 7.85
C ARG A 84 39.08 25.03 8.29
N VAL A 85 38.97 26.35 8.12
CA VAL A 85 37.76 27.10 8.47
C VAL A 85 36.77 27.02 7.31
N TRP A 86 35.52 26.71 7.63
CA TRP A 86 34.42 26.58 6.70
C TRP A 86 33.26 27.49 7.09
N LEU A 87 32.63 28.12 6.11
CA LEU A 87 31.37 28.84 6.31
C LEU A 87 30.21 28.10 5.67
N ILE A 88 29.06 28.09 6.36
CA ILE A 88 27.81 27.53 5.88
C ILE A 88 26.79 28.67 5.80
N GLN A 89 26.32 28.93 4.58
CA GLN A 89 25.23 29.86 4.30
C GLN A 89 23.99 29.08 3.88
N CYS A 90 22.88 29.36 4.52
CA CYS A 90 21.55 28.86 4.24
C CYS A 90 20.68 30.00 3.67
N LYS A 91 19.92 29.72 2.60
CA LYS A 91 18.91 30.63 2.06
C LYS A 91 17.60 29.89 1.77
N ARG A 92 16.60 30.11 2.62
CA ARG A 92 15.25 29.57 2.43
C ARG A 92 14.43 30.48 1.50
N GLU A 93 14.69 30.39 0.21
CA GLU A 93 14.00 31.16 -0.83
C GLU A 93 13.46 30.28 -1.94
N LYS A 94 12.41 30.72 -2.64
CA LYS A 94 11.80 29.98 -3.75
C LYS A 94 12.65 29.98 -5.02
N SER A 95 13.49 31.00 -5.21
CA SER A 95 14.36 31.13 -6.38
C SER A 95 15.50 32.11 -6.10
N ILE A 96 16.72 31.73 -6.50
CA ILE A 96 17.92 32.56 -6.40
C ILE A 96 18.48 32.77 -7.81
N PRO A 97 18.19 33.92 -8.47
CA PRO A 97 18.72 34.22 -9.79
C PRO A 97 20.22 34.56 -9.74
N PRO A 98 20.95 34.49 -10.88
CA PRO A 98 22.41 34.69 -10.91
C PRO A 98 22.88 36.02 -10.31
N LYS A 99 22.14 37.11 -10.51
CA LYS A 99 22.46 38.42 -9.92
C LYS A 99 22.40 38.38 -8.40
N LYS A 100 21.37 37.74 -7.84
CA LYS A 100 21.19 37.64 -6.39
C LYS A 100 22.24 36.73 -5.75
N MET A 101 22.64 35.66 -6.45
CA MET A 101 23.79 34.84 -6.06
C MET A 101 25.08 35.66 -6.00
N ALA A 102 25.31 36.53 -6.98
CA ALA A 102 26.45 37.44 -6.97
C ALA A 102 26.41 38.38 -5.75
N ASP A 103 25.26 38.98 -5.46
CA ASP A 103 25.07 39.88 -4.32
C ASP A 103 25.35 39.16 -2.98
N TYR A 104 24.90 37.91 -2.82
CA TYR A 104 25.20 37.13 -1.61
C TYR A 104 26.68 36.84 -1.43
N MET A 105 27.36 36.43 -2.49
CA MET A 105 28.80 36.15 -2.42
C MET A 105 29.61 37.42 -2.13
N ASP A 106 29.20 38.56 -2.71
CA ASP A 106 29.85 39.85 -2.45
C ASP A 106 29.65 40.30 -1.00
N GLY A 107 28.48 40.02 -0.41
CA GLY A 107 28.21 40.27 1.01
C GLY A 107 29.09 39.47 1.97
N LEU A 108 29.57 38.28 1.56
CA LEU A 108 30.44 37.42 2.36
C LEU A 108 31.93 37.78 2.25
N ARG A 109 32.31 38.62 1.27
CA ARG A 109 33.72 38.85 0.92
C ARG A 109 34.58 39.35 2.08
N SER A 110 34.05 40.25 2.91
CA SER A 110 34.78 40.80 4.06
C SER A 110 35.12 39.72 5.09
N ILE A 111 34.16 38.84 5.38
CA ILE A 111 34.28 37.76 6.36
C ILE A 111 35.21 36.66 5.86
N LEU A 112 35.04 36.26 4.59
CA LEU A 112 35.91 35.26 3.96
C LEU A 112 37.38 35.68 4.02
N ALA A 113 37.65 36.98 3.81
CA ALA A 113 38.99 37.54 3.90
C ALA A 113 39.51 37.67 5.34
N SER A 114 38.66 38.08 6.30
CA SER A 114 39.10 38.30 7.69
C SER A 114 39.36 37.00 8.44
N GLU A 115 38.61 35.94 8.14
CA GLU A 115 38.70 34.66 8.87
C GLU A 115 39.57 33.60 8.18
N ASN A 116 40.22 33.94 7.07
CA ASN A 116 41.04 33.02 6.26
C ASN A 116 40.29 31.71 5.94
N VAL A 117 39.06 31.86 5.41
CA VAL A 117 38.14 30.74 5.17
C VAL A 117 38.66 29.85 4.04
N TYR A 118 38.75 28.55 4.32
CA TYR A 118 39.19 27.55 3.34
C TYR A 118 38.08 27.19 2.36
N GLY A 119 36.84 27.01 2.84
CA GLY A 119 35.74 26.61 1.99
C GLY A 119 34.36 27.09 2.42
N ILE A 120 33.42 27.03 1.49
CA ILE A 120 32.04 27.46 1.71
C ILE A 120 31.03 26.38 1.30
N VAL A 121 29.98 26.21 2.10
CA VAL A 121 28.77 25.48 1.74
C VAL A 121 27.63 26.49 1.63
N PHE A 122 27.05 26.62 0.43
CA PHE A 122 25.87 27.45 0.20
C PHE A 122 24.67 26.54 -0.06
N ALA A 123 23.73 26.50 0.89
CA ALA A 123 22.53 25.68 0.83
C ALA A 123 21.28 26.52 0.60
N ALA A 124 20.40 26.10 -0.31
CA ALA A 124 19.13 26.78 -0.57
C ALA A 124 17.96 25.83 -0.78
N ALA A 125 16.77 26.30 -0.41
CA ALA A 125 15.51 25.58 -0.56
C ALA A 125 14.99 25.52 -2.03
N CYS A 126 15.77 26.01 -2.99
CA CYS A 126 15.44 26.03 -4.42
C CYS A 126 16.55 25.43 -5.28
N ASP A 127 16.22 25.04 -6.50
CA ASP A 127 17.22 24.65 -7.49
C ASP A 127 17.91 25.86 -8.11
N PHE A 128 19.16 25.66 -8.51
CA PHE A 128 19.98 26.69 -9.16
C PHE A 128 20.06 26.49 -10.67
N SER A 129 19.91 27.57 -11.42
CA SER A 129 20.19 27.54 -12.86
C SER A 129 21.69 27.34 -13.11
N LYS A 130 22.06 26.82 -14.29
CA LYS A 130 23.46 26.69 -14.69
C LYS A 130 24.23 28.02 -14.54
N GLN A 131 23.63 29.12 -14.97
CA GLN A 131 24.25 30.45 -14.87
C GLN A 131 24.49 30.86 -13.41
N ALA A 132 23.57 30.56 -12.48
CA ALA A 132 23.75 30.85 -11.07
C ALA A 132 24.88 30.00 -10.46
N ARG A 133 24.98 28.71 -10.86
CA ARG A 133 26.09 27.82 -10.50
C ARG A 133 27.43 28.39 -10.98
N ASP A 134 27.51 28.78 -12.26
CA ASP A 134 28.74 29.34 -12.85
C ASP A 134 29.18 30.63 -12.13
N VAL A 135 28.24 31.53 -11.79
CA VAL A 135 28.51 32.74 -11.00
C VAL A 135 29.08 32.41 -9.62
N PHE A 136 28.45 31.47 -8.90
CA PHE A 136 28.91 31.06 -7.57
C PHE A 136 30.35 30.54 -7.59
N PHE A 137 30.66 29.59 -8.48
CA PHE A 137 31.99 28.99 -8.55
C PHE A 137 33.07 29.97 -9.06
N ASN A 138 32.73 30.88 -9.97
CA ASN A 138 33.67 31.90 -10.42
C ASN A 138 34.01 32.88 -9.30
N LYS A 139 33.01 33.37 -8.55
CA LYS A 139 33.25 34.25 -7.41
C LYS A 139 34.01 33.56 -6.28
N ALA A 140 33.69 32.30 -5.97
CA ALA A 140 34.43 31.53 -4.96
C ALA A 140 35.93 31.42 -5.33
N ARG A 141 36.24 31.18 -6.61
CA ARG A 141 37.62 31.16 -7.11
C ARG A 141 38.30 32.53 -7.05
N GLU A 142 37.60 33.60 -7.43
CA GLU A 142 38.11 34.98 -7.29
C GLU A 142 38.40 35.38 -5.84
N MET A 143 37.69 34.79 -4.89
CA MET A 143 37.89 35.00 -3.45
C MET A 143 38.96 34.08 -2.85
N GLY A 144 39.58 33.20 -3.64
CA GLY A 144 40.67 32.34 -3.21
C GLY A 144 40.25 31.14 -2.34
N LEU A 145 38.98 30.74 -2.38
CA LEU A 145 38.51 29.57 -1.63
C LEU A 145 39.08 28.27 -2.22
N GLY A 146 39.55 27.39 -1.34
CA GLY A 146 40.04 26.06 -1.70
C GLY A 146 38.93 25.11 -2.12
N GLU A 147 37.75 25.23 -1.50
CA GLU A 147 36.56 24.44 -1.83
C GLU A 147 35.27 25.28 -1.79
N ALA A 148 34.33 24.96 -2.68
CA ALA A 148 33.00 25.57 -2.67
C ALA A 148 31.96 24.51 -3.03
N HIS A 149 30.89 24.43 -2.24
CA HIS A 149 29.80 23.48 -2.41
C HIS A 149 28.47 24.22 -2.47
N LEU A 150 27.63 23.83 -3.42
CA LEU A 150 26.32 24.43 -3.63
C LEU A 150 25.25 23.34 -3.48
N TRP A 151 24.43 23.43 -2.44
CA TRP A 151 23.35 22.48 -2.15
C TRP A 151 22.02 23.13 -2.51
N GLY A 152 21.47 22.80 -3.67
CA GLY A 152 20.11 23.19 -4.05
C GLY A 152 19.07 22.24 -3.47
N LYS A 153 17.81 22.47 -3.85
CA LYS A 153 16.69 21.63 -3.44
C LYS A 153 16.96 20.15 -3.77
N ALA A 154 17.32 19.84 -5.02
CA ALA A 154 17.57 18.46 -5.44
C ALA A 154 18.68 17.80 -4.60
N GLU A 155 19.81 18.48 -4.37
CA GLU A 155 20.92 17.93 -3.59
C GLU A 155 20.54 17.70 -2.11
N LEU A 156 19.72 18.60 -1.53
CA LEU A 156 19.19 18.44 -0.17
C LEU A 156 18.20 17.27 -0.06
N GLU A 157 17.30 17.09 -1.03
CA GLU A 157 16.40 15.93 -1.08
C GLU A 157 17.21 14.63 -1.17
N ASP A 158 18.15 14.55 -2.11
CA ASP A 158 18.99 13.38 -2.32
C ASP A 158 19.78 13.00 -1.07
N MET A 159 20.31 14.00 -0.34
CA MET A 159 20.96 13.76 0.95
C MET A 159 19.98 13.23 1.99
N LEU A 160 18.78 13.80 2.11
CA LEU A 160 17.79 13.40 3.11
C LEU A 160 17.24 11.99 2.90
N PHE A 161 17.10 11.55 1.66
CA PHE A 161 16.61 10.20 1.34
C PHE A 161 17.68 9.11 1.51
N GLN A 162 18.91 9.45 1.90
CA GLN A 162 19.91 8.44 2.27
C GLN A 162 19.52 7.75 3.59
N PRO A 163 19.68 6.42 3.72
CA PRO A 163 19.29 5.69 4.93
C PRO A 163 19.92 6.22 6.23
N LYS A 164 21.13 6.77 6.17
CA LYS A 164 21.82 7.37 7.32
C LYS A 164 21.14 8.63 7.85
N ASN A 165 20.38 9.34 6.99
CA ASN A 165 19.68 10.58 7.32
C ASN A 165 18.19 10.36 7.62
N ASP A 166 17.73 9.10 7.77
CA ASP A 166 16.31 8.79 8.04
C ASP A 166 15.79 9.47 9.32
N GLY A 167 16.64 9.60 10.34
CA GLY A 167 16.30 10.33 11.57
C GLY A 167 16.06 11.83 11.33
N ILE A 168 16.84 12.44 10.43
CA ILE A 168 16.70 13.85 10.04
C ILE A 168 15.42 14.01 9.19
N LEU A 169 15.22 13.15 8.19
CA LEU A 169 14.02 13.15 7.35
C LEU A 169 12.74 13.02 8.19
N PHE A 170 12.73 12.15 9.20
CA PHE A 170 11.61 11.98 10.11
C PHE A 170 11.41 13.19 11.02
N ALA A 171 12.48 13.73 11.61
CA ALA A 171 12.39 14.85 12.55
C ALA A 171 11.83 16.14 11.92
N TYR A 172 12.15 16.41 10.65
CA TYR A 172 11.74 17.65 9.97
C TYR A 172 10.49 17.49 9.10
N PHE A 173 10.25 16.32 8.53
CA PHE A 173 9.16 16.11 7.56
C PHE A 173 8.19 14.99 7.95
N GLY A 174 8.42 14.28 9.05
CA GLY A 174 7.58 13.15 9.47
C GLY A 174 7.69 11.91 8.57
N ILE A 175 8.65 11.88 7.65
CA ILE A 175 8.85 10.78 6.68
C ILE A 175 9.93 9.84 7.24
N SER A 176 9.66 8.52 7.30
CA SER A 176 10.69 7.52 7.63
C SER A 176 10.64 6.33 6.68
N LEU A 177 11.79 6.04 6.07
CA LEU A 177 12.08 4.88 5.25
C LEU A 177 12.13 3.59 6.10
N ALA A 178 12.64 3.67 7.34
CA ALA A 178 12.72 2.52 8.25
C ALA A 178 11.33 2.10 8.79
N THR A 179 10.44 3.06 9.06
CA THR A 179 9.06 2.78 9.50
C THR A 179 8.26 2.08 8.40
N ARG A 180 8.44 2.48 7.13
CA ARG A 180 7.80 1.82 5.98
C ARG A 180 8.28 0.38 5.76
N ARG A 181 9.57 0.08 5.99
CA ARG A 181 10.08 -1.31 5.93
C ARG A 181 9.61 -2.16 7.12
N ARG A 182 9.52 -1.55 8.32
CA ARG A 182 8.98 -2.22 9.51
C ARG A 182 7.48 -2.54 9.38
N SER A 183 6.69 -1.67 8.74
CA SER A 183 5.25 -1.92 8.51
C SER A 183 5.03 -3.11 7.59
N ILE A 184 5.71 -3.20 6.44
CA ILE A 184 5.56 -4.33 5.50
C ILE A 184 5.89 -5.67 6.18
N ARG A 185 6.97 -5.73 6.97
CA ARG A 185 7.33 -6.96 7.70
C ARG A 185 6.29 -7.34 8.75
N ALA A 186 5.72 -6.36 9.44
CA ALA A 186 4.65 -6.57 10.41
C ALA A 186 3.38 -7.07 9.72
N ASP A 187 2.99 -6.45 8.60
CA ASP A 187 1.81 -6.81 7.80
C ASP A 187 1.92 -8.25 7.28
N VAL A 188 3.08 -8.63 6.73
CA VAL A 188 3.31 -10.00 6.26
C VAL A 188 3.25 -11.01 7.42
N ARG A 189 3.78 -10.66 8.60
CA ARG A 189 3.70 -11.53 9.79
C ARG A 189 2.26 -11.68 10.28
N ALA A 190 1.51 -10.59 10.35
CA ALA A 190 0.10 -10.61 10.73
C ALA A 190 -0.71 -11.48 9.76
N MET A 191 -0.55 -11.25 8.46
CA MET A 191 -1.16 -12.07 7.40
C MET A 191 -0.83 -13.56 7.58
N LEU A 192 0.44 -13.92 7.77
CA LEU A 192 0.85 -15.32 7.94
C LEU A 192 0.29 -15.95 9.23
N ALA A 193 0.20 -15.17 10.31
CA ALA A 193 -0.40 -15.62 11.56
C ALA A 193 -1.90 -15.90 11.39
N THR A 194 -2.65 -14.96 10.79
CA THR A 194 -4.07 -15.12 10.48
C THR A 194 -4.30 -16.30 9.54
N LYS A 195 -3.50 -16.44 8.47
CA LYS A 195 -3.58 -17.58 7.55
C LYS A 195 -3.40 -18.91 8.27
N ARG A 196 -2.38 -19.05 9.12
CA ARG A 196 -2.14 -20.27 9.90
C ARG A 196 -3.29 -20.57 10.85
N LYS A 197 -3.83 -19.53 11.51
CA LYS A 197 -4.98 -19.66 12.40
C LYS A 197 -6.21 -20.14 11.62
N ALA A 198 -6.53 -19.50 10.50
CA ALA A 198 -7.62 -19.91 9.62
C ALA A 198 -7.48 -21.35 9.15
N SER A 199 -6.30 -21.77 8.66
CA SER A 199 -6.09 -23.15 8.22
C SER A 199 -6.20 -24.19 9.33
N LYS A 200 -6.01 -23.81 10.59
CA LYS A 200 -6.17 -24.70 11.74
C LYS A 200 -7.63 -24.81 12.19
N LEU A 201 -8.32 -23.68 12.26
CA LEU A 201 -9.62 -23.56 12.92
C LEU A 201 -10.80 -23.71 11.95
N LEU A 202 -10.63 -23.31 10.69
CA LEU A 202 -11.69 -23.32 9.68
C LEU A 202 -11.60 -24.57 8.82
N LYS A 203 -12.76 -25.14 8.49
CA LYS A 203 -12.89 -26.32 7.63
C LYS A 203 -13.81 -25.98 6.46
N THR A 204 -13.44 -26.44 5.26
CA THR A 204 -14.21 -26.15 4.05
C THR A 204 -15.65 -26.67 4.19
N TYR A 205 -16.61 -25.91 3.68
CA TYR A 205 -18.06 -26.13 3.76
C TYR A 205 -18.65 -26.07 5.17
N VAL A 206 -17.88 -25.69 6.19
CA VAL A 206 -18.44 -25.46 7.53
C VAL A 206 -19.00 -24.04 7.61
N PRO A 207 -20.26 -23.87 8.07
CA PRO A 207 -20.83 -22.56 8.36
C PRO A 207 -19.94 -21.78 9.32
N THR A 208 -19.60 -20.56 8.94
CA THR A 208 -18.73 -19.66 9.69
C THR A 208 -19.41 -18.31 9.77
N LEU A 209 -19.51 -17.74 10.97
CA LEU A 209 -20.07 -16.42 11.16
C LEU A 209 -19.00 -15.38 10.84
N ILE A 210 -19.31 -14.47 9.92
CA ILE A 210 -18.51 -13.28 9.64
C ILE A 210 -19.19 -12.13 10.36
N ARG A 211 -18.47 -11.45 11.24
CA ARG A 211 -19.02 -10.40 12.10
C ARG A 211 -18.15 -9.15 12.11
N ASP A 212 -18.78 -8.01 11.87
CA ASP A 212 -18.18 -6.71 12.13
C ASP A 212 -17.92 -6.53 13.63
N ALA A 213 -16.65 -6.34 14.02
CA ALA A 213 -16.29 -6.19 15.42
C ALA A 213 -16.81 -4.89 16.05
N THR A 214 -17.23 -3.92 15.22
CA THR A 214 -17.75 -2.63 15.66
C THR A 214 -19.27 -2.60 15.77
N ASP A 215 -19.97 -3.66 15.36
CA ASP A 215 -21.43 -3.75 15.49
C ASP A 215 -21.83 -4.30 16.87
N ASP A 216 -22.31 -3.37 17.70
CA ASP A 216 -22.77 -3.61 19.06
C ASP A 216 -24.20 -4.16 19.14
N ARG A 217 -24.92 -4.22 18.02
CA ARG A 217 -26.31 -4.73 17.96
C ARG A 217 -26.38 -6.25 18.03
N TYR A 218 -25.30 -6.94 17.67
CA TYR A 218 -25.25 -8.40 17.73
C TYR A 218 -25.66 -8.91 19.13
N PRO A 219 -26.55 -9.93 19.21
CA PRO A 219 -27.07 -10.77 18.13
C PRO A 219 -28.41 -10.30 17.53
N TRP A 220 -28.92 -9.13 17.90
CA TRP A 220 -30.28 -8.70 17.60
C TRP A 220 -30.32 -7.86 16.32
N LEU A 221 -31.08 -8.32 15.33
CA LEU A 221 -31.33 -7.52 14.13
C LEU A 221 -32.23 -6.32 14.45
N ASP A 222 -32.03 -5.23 13.74
CA ASP A 222 -33.02 -4.15 13.66
C ASP A 222 -34.36 -4.73 13.18
N ASP A 223 -35.45 -4.36 13.83
CA ASP A 223 -36.80 -4.84 13.54
C ASP A 223 -37.37 -4.27 12.24
N ASP A 224 -36.79 -3.18 11.71
CA ASP A 224 -37.26 -2.59 10.45
C ASP A 224 -36.86 -3.46 9.24
N LYS A 225 -37.75 -4.40 8.92
CA LYS A 225 -37.63 -5.32 7.77
C LYS A 225 -37.62 -4.64 6.41
N LYS A 226 -37.92 -3.34 6.33
CA LYS A 226 -37.79 -2.57 5.08
C LYS A 226 -36.34 -2.19 4.78
N ARG A 227 -35.47 -2.21 5.80
CA ARG A 227 -34.04 -1.93 5.63
C ARG A 227 -33.35 -3.16 5.06
N HIS A 228 -32.29 -2.91 4.30
CA HIS A 228 -31.48 -3.98 3.74
C HIS A 228 -30.92 -4.88 4.86
N ARG A 229 -30.76 -6.18 4.61
CA ARG A 229 -30.37 -7.15 5.66
C ARG A 229 -29.07 -6.77 6.38
N PHE A 230 -28.10 -6.19 5.67
CA PHE A 230 -26.83 -5.75 6.27
C PHE A 230 -26.95 -4.45 7.09
N ASP A 231 -27.91 -3.60 6.78
CA ASP A 231 -28.20 -2.41 7.58
C ASP A 231 -28.85 -2.79 8.91
N ARG A 232 -29.60 -3.89 8.93
CA ARG A 232 -30.25 -4.42 10.14
C ARG A 232 -29.26 -5.10 11.11
N GLY A 233 -28.13 -5.59 10.61
CA GLY A 233 -27.06 -6.16 11.42
C GLY A 233 -25.88 -6.64 10.59
N ARG A 234 -24.66 -6.19 10.94
CA ARG A 234 -23.41 -6.42 10.19
C ARG A 234 -22.76 -7.75 10.58
N TRP A 235 -23.50 -8.82 10.38
CA TRP A 235 -23.01 -10.19 10.50
C TRP A 235 -23.79 -11.13 9.56
N ARG A 236 -23.08 -12.15 9.06
CA ARG A 236 -23.64 -13.14 8.13
C ARG A 236 -22.96 -14.49 8.31
N VAL A 237 -23.74 -15.56 8.27
CA VAL A 237 -23.20 -16.93 8.22
C VAL A 237 -22.92 -17.30 6.76
N MET A 238 -21.70 -17.77 6.49
CA MET A 238 -21.29 -18.22 5.16
C MET A 238 -20.49 -19.51 5.23
N SER A 239 -20.52 -20.29 4.16
CA SER A 239 -19.73 -21.52 4.06
C SER A 239 -18.27 -21.20 3.70
N TYR A 240 -17.33 -21.61 4.55
CA TYR A 240 -15.91 -21.40 4.28
C TYR A 240 -15.44 -22.20 3.05
N ALA A 241 -14.78 -21.54 2.10
CA ALA A 241 -14.31 -22.13 0.85
C ALA A 241 -12.79 -22.33 0.80
N GLY A 242 -12.07 -21.88 1.82
CA GLY A 242 -10.62 -22.06 1.95
C GLY A 242 -9.82 -20.75 1.97
N VAL A 243 -8.52 -20.87 1.70
CA VAL A 243 -7.58 -19.75 1.71
C VAL A 243 -7.24 -19.32 0.29
N ALA A 244 -7.25 -18.02 0.04
CA ALA A 244 -6.73 -17.39 -1.17
C ALA A 244 -5.41 -16.65 -0.89
N VAL A 245 -4.74 -16.17 -1.94
CA VAL A 245 -3.51 -15.37 -1.81
C VAL A 245 -3.78 -14.05 -1.08
N ASP A 246 -4.92 -13.44 -1.37
CA ASP A 246 -5.37 -12.12 -0.94
C ASP A 246 -6.32 -12.15 0.27
N GLY A 247 -6.79 -13.32 0.72
CA GLY A 247 -7.70 -13.38 1.86
C GLY A 247 -8.31 -14.75 2.15
N LEU A 248 -9.39 -14.74 2.94
CA LEU A 248 -10.24 -15.89 3.21
C LEU A 248 -11.37 -15.96 2.18
N LYS A 249 -11.62 -17.16 1.66
CA LYS A 249 -12.61 -17.42 0.60
C LYS A 249 -13.88 -17.99 1.22
N PHE A 250 -15.04 -17.47 0.82
CA PHE A 250 -16.35 -17.97 1.25
C PHE A 250 -17.25 -18.17 0.06
N HIS A 251 -18.07 -19.22 0.08
CA HIS A 251 -19.07 -19.46 -0.95
C HIS A 251 -20.18 -18.43 -0.82
N HIS A 252 -20.36 -17.64 -1.87
CA HIS A 252 -21.45 -16.69 -2.00
C HIS A 252 -22.60 -17.29 -2.82
N ARG A 253 -22.26 -17.97 -3.92
CA ARG A 253 -23.23 -18.73 -4.72
C ARG A 253 -22.67 -20.10 -5.10
N ARG A 254 -23.53 -21.12 -5.12
CA ARG A 254 -23.19 -22.47 -5.56
C ARG A 254 -24.39 -23.13 -6.21
N TYR A 255 -24.19 -23.71 -7.40
CA TYR A 255 -25.26 -24.32 -8.17
C TYR A 255 -24.81 -25.63 -8.82
N PHE A 256 -25.75 -26.56 -8.99
CA PHE A 256 -25.54 -27.72 -9.86
C PHE A 256 -25.24 -27.24 -11.28
N ALA A 257 -24.20 -27.77 -11.89
CA ALA A 257 -23.79 -27.39 -13.22
C ALA A 257 -23.41 -28.60 -14.08
N TRP A 258 -23.23 -28.33 -15.36
CA TRP A 258 -22.83 -29.28 -16.37
C TRP A 258 -21.76 -28.65 -17.26
N ILE A 259 -20.75 -29.46 -17.60
CA ILE A 259 -19.75 -29.12 -18.62
C ILE A 259 -19.74 -30.27 -19.62
N GLY A 260 -19.93 -29.95 -20.89
CA GLY A 260 -19.93 -30.91 -21.98
C GLY A 260 -18.62 -31.67 -22.11
N ALA A 261 -18.66 -32.79 -22.83
CA ALA A 261 -17.49 -33.63 -23.03
C ALA A 261 -16.33 -32.88 -23.72
N ASP A 262 -16.65 -31.87 -24.54
CA ASP A 262 -15.72 -30.97 -25.23
C ASP A 262 -15.05 -29.94 -24.30
N GLY A 263 -15.62 -29.68 -23.12
CA GLY A 263 -15.17 -28.65 -22.20
C GLY A 263 -15.56 -27.22 -22.60
N GLU A 264 -16.36 -27.04 -23.65
CA GLU A 264 -16.79 -25.74 -24.15
C GLU A 264 -18.26 -25.47 -23.84
N GLU A 265 -19.13 -26.46 -24.05
CA GLU A 265 -20.55 -26.34 -23.72
C GLU A 265 -20.78 -26.40 -22.22
N TRP A 266 -21.70 -25.58 -21.72
CA TRP A 266 -22.01 -25.57 -20.30
C TRP A 266 -23.45 -25.15 -20.00
N ASP A 267 -23.90 -25.46 -18.78
CA ASP A 267 -25.12 -24.91 -18.18
C ASP A 267 -25.09 -25.06 -16.66
N TYR A 268 -25.94 -24.31 -15.95
CA TYR A 268 -26.17 -24.51 -14.52
C TYR A 268 -27.62 -24.26 -14.14
N ALA A 269 -28.02 -24.89 -13.03
CA ALA A 269 -29.31 -24.65 -12.41
C ALA A 269 -29.31 -23.28 -11.72
N GLU A 270 -30.09 -22.33 -12.22
CA GLU A 270 -30.15 -20.97 -11.66
C GLU A 270 -30.74 -20.94 -10.24
N GLN A 271 -31.48 -21.99 -9.85
CA GLN A 271 -31.97 -22.20 -8.50
C GLN A 271 -31.92 -23.69 -8.10
N PRO A 272 -31.80 -23.99 -6.80
CA PRO A 272 -31.58 -23.05 -5.70
C PRO A 272 -30.08 -22.78 -5.46
N ASN A 273 -29.77 -21.63 -4.83
CA ASN A 273 -28.40 -21.34 -4.38
C ASN A 273 -28.01 -22.24 -3.18
N MET A 274 -27.11 -23.18 -3.41
CA MET A 274 -26.61 -24.14 -2.44
C MET A 274 -25.56 -23.57 -1.48
N ALA A 275 -25.10 -22.33 -1.66
CA ALA A 275 -24.16 -21.68 -0.74
C ALA A 275 -24.85 -21.12 0.52
N VAL A 276 -26.16 -20.91 0.48
CA VAL A 276 -26.94 -20.37 1.60
C VAL A 276 -27.07 -21.45 2.69
N PRO A 277 -26.57 -21.21 3.92
CA PRO A 277 -26.69 -22.17 5.03
C PRO A 277 -28.14 -22.51 5.35
N SER A 278 -28.37 -23.69 5.92
CA SER A 278 -29.70 -24.07 6.36
C SER A 278 -30.18 -23.20 7.54
N PRO A 279 -31.49 -23.08 7.79
CA PRO A 279 -32.01 -22.39 8.96
C PRO A 279 -31.54 -22.97 10.32
N PHE A 280 -31.01 -24.20 10.33
CA PHE A 280 -30.40 -24.80 11.52
C PHE A 280 -28.96 -24.32 11.76
N GLU A 281 -28.30 -23.82 10.73
CA GLU A 281 -26.91 -23.36 10.76
C GLU A 281 -26.82 -21.83 10.82
N ASP A 282 -27.81 -21.11 10.29
CA ASP A 282 -27.93 -19.66 10.38
C ASP A 282 -29.15 -19.26 11.24
N PRO A 283 -28.93 -18.89 12.51
CA PRO A 283 -29.98 -18.45 13.43
C PRO A 283 -30.75 -17.21 12.95
N TRP A 284 -30.17 -16.42 12.04
CA TRP A 284 -30.75 -15.20 11.49
C TRP A 284 -31.38 -15.42 10.11
N ASN A 285 -31.49 -16.66 9.66
CA ASN A 285 -32.18 -16.99 8.44
C ASN A 285 -33.70 -16.78 8.65
N GLU A 286 -34.26 -15.78 7.97
CA GLU A 286 -35.68 -15.42 8.04
C GLU A 286 -36.54 -16.23 7.03
N GLU A 287 -36.00 -17.30 6.42
CA GLU A 287 -36.71 -18.17 5.47
C GLU A 287 -37.97 -18.79 6.11
N THR A 288 -39.10 -18.61 5.43
CA THR A 288 -40.38 -19.20 5.84
C THR A 288 -40.45 -20.70 5.52
N LYS A 289 -41.35 -21.43 6.20
CA LYS A 289 -41.58 -22.86 5.91
C LYS A 289 -41.99 -23.12 4.46
N GLU A 290 -42.68 -22.17 3.83
CA GLU A 290 -43.12 -22.29 2.43
C GLU A 290 -41.93 -22.13 1.48
N GLN A 291 -41.13 -21.08 1.66
CA GLN A 291 -39.88 -20.88 0.92
C GLN A 291 -38.91 -22.05 1.08
N GLY A 292 -38.78 -22.60 2.29
CA GLY A 292 -37.94 -23.78 2.53
C GLY A 292 -38.44 -25.03 1.77
N ARG A 293 -39.76 -25.24 1.66
CA ARG A 293 -40.33 -26.34 0.86
C ARG A 293 -40.12 -26.12 -0.64
N GLU A 294 -40.32 -24.88 -1.10
CA GLU A 294 -40.08 -24.50 -2.49
C GLU A 294 -38.61 -24.76 -2.86
N ARG A 295 -37.68 -24.24 -2.06
CA ARG A 295 -36.24 -24.47 -2.21
C ARG A 295 -35.89 -25.95 -2.24
N GLN A 296 -36.46 -26.75 -1.34
CA GLN A 296 -36.26 -28.20 -1.32
C GLN A 296 -36.78 -28.88 -2.60
N GLY A 297 -37.92 -28.43 -3.13
CA GLY A 297 -38.48 -28.91 -4.39
C GLY A 297 -37.59 -28.56 -5.59
N GLN A 298 -37.12 -27.32 -5.66
CA GLN A 298 -36.18 -26.85 -6.68
C GLN A 298 -34.86 -27.64 -6.61
N GLU A 299 -34.33 -27.86 -5.40
CA GLU A 299 -33.13 -28.66 -5.18
C GLU A 299 -33.32 -30.09 -5.69
N ALA A 300 -34.45 -30.73 -5.35
CA ALA A 300 -34.76 -32.09 -5.78
C ALA A 300 -34.86 -32.19 -7.32
N ALA A 301 -35.48 -31.19 -7.97
CA ALA A 301 -35.60 -31.14 -9.43
C ALA A 301 -34.22 -30.96 -10.10
N ALA A 302 -33.44 -29.98 -9.67
CA ALA A 302 -32.10 -29.72 -10.20
C ALA A 302 -31.16 -30.92 -9.96
N ARG A 303 -31.20 -31.51 -8.77
CA ARG A 303 -30.43 -32.71 -8.43
C ARG A 303 -30.85 -33.91 -9.27
N GLY A 304 -32.14 -34.04 -9.59
CA GLY A 304 -32.66 -35.10 -10.46
C GLY A 304 -32.04 -35.04 -11.86
N VAL A 305 -32.02 -33.85 -12.47
CA VAL A 305 -31.32 -33.62 -13.75
C VAL A 305 -29.83 -33.91 -13.61
N TRP A 306 -29.18 -33.30 -12.61
CA TRP A 306 -27.73 -33.39 -12.41
C TRP A 306 -27.25 -34.82 -12.18
N SER A 307 -27.99 -35.61 -11.41
CA SER A 307 -27.65 -37.03 -11.13
C SER A 307 -27.85 -37.93 -12.34
N GLY A 308 -28.63 -37.50 -13.34
CA GLY A 308 -28.80 -38.19 -14.61
C GLY A 308 -27.68 -37.92 -15.63
N LEU A 309 -26.83 -36.91 -15.39
CA LEU A 309 -25.70 -36.58 -16.26
C LEU A 309 -24.55 -37.59 -16.09
N PRO A 310 -23.72 -37.81 -17.13
CA PRO A 310 -22.46 -38.54 -17.00
C PRO A 310 -21.61 -37.96 -15.86
N GLN A 311 -20.98 -38.84 -15.08
CA GLN A 311 -20.28 -38.43 -13.86
C GLN A 311 -19.12 -37.46 -14.12
N ASP A 312 -18.47 -37.55 -15.27
CA ASP A 312 -17.39 -36.67 -15.70
C ASP A 312 -17.88 -35.32 -16.24
N GLU A 313 -19.16 -35.20 -16.57
CA GLU A 313 -19.81 -33.96 -17.01
C GLU A 313 -20.52 -33.21 -15.87
N GLN A 314 -20.72 -33.88 -14.72
CA GLN A 314 -21.26 -33.27 -13.50
C GLN A 314 -20.30 -32.20 -12.96
N ALA A 315 -20.76 -30.96 -12.92
CA ALA A 315 -19.98 -29.80 -12.48
C ALA A 315 -20.67 -29.01 -11.37
N TRP A 316 -19.90 -28.09 -10.79
CA TRP A 316 -20.38 -27.04 -9.90
C TRP A 316 -20.10 -25.69 -10.52
N PHE A 317 -21.10 -24.80 -10.46
CA PHE A 317 -20.89 -23.37 -10.68
C PHE A 317 -20.82 -22.68 -9.32
N GLU A 318 -19.67 -22.11 -8.99
CA GLU A 318 -19.37 -21.48 -7.71
C GLU A 318 -18.97 -20.02 -7.90
N THR A 319 -19.55 -19.14 -7.09
CA THR A 319 -19.08 -17.76 -6.91
C THR A 319 -18.63 -17.59 -5.48
N ASP A 320 -17.35 -17.26 -5.30
CA ASP A 320 -16.73 -17.03 -4.01
C ASP A 320 -16.49 -15.54 -3.78
N VAL A 321 -16.63 -15.11 -2.53
CA VAL A 321 -16.19 -13.79 -2.05
C VAL A 321 -14.90 -13.90 -1.24
N ILE A 322 -14.09 -12.84 -1.29
CA ILE A 322 -12.82 -12.76 -0.54
C ILE A 322 -12.93 -11.72 0.57
N ILE A 323 -12.63 -12.15 1.81
CA ILE A 323 -12.33 -11.24 2.94
C ILE A 323 -10.83 -11.00 2.97
N PRO A 324 -10.35 -9.76 2.73
CA PRO A 324 -8.93 -9.44 2.76
C PRO A 324 -8.28 -9.80 4.09
N TRP A 325 -7.01 -10.20 4.05
CA TRP A 325 -6.23 -10.42 5.28
C TRP A 325 -6.22 -9.22 6.22
N ALA A 326 -6.16 -8.01 5.66
CA ALA A 326 -6.17 -6.77 6.43
C ALA A 326 -7.52 -6.49 7.13
N SER A 327 -8.60 -7.11 6.66
CA SER A 327 -9.94 -6.97 7.24
C SER A 327 -10.21 -7.99 8.35
N VAL A 328 -9.38 -9.03 8.51
CA VAL A 328 -9.57 -10.04 9.57
C VAL A 328 -8.83 -9.60 10.83
N LEU A 329 -9.59 -9.34 11.90
CA LEU A 329 -9.07 -8.94 13.20
C LEU A 329 -8.71 -10.15 14.04
N ASP A 330 -9.63 -11.11 14.15
CA ASP A 330 -9.36 -12.39 14.80
C ASP A 330 -10.36 -13.49 14.38
N ILE A 331 -10.05 -14.73 14.74
CA ILE A 331 -10.89 -15.91 14.51
C ILE A 331 -11.11 -16.62 15.84
N ASP A 332 -12.36 -16.73 16.28
CA ASP A 332 -12.77 -17.62 17.36
C ASP A 332 -13.19 -18.98 16.79
N GLU A 333 -12.76 -20.07 17.41
CA GLU A 333 -13.08 -21.45 17.00
C GLU A 333 -14.43 -21.91 17.56
N THR A 334 -14.78 -21.45 18.77
CA THR A 334 -15.90 -22.00 19.54
C THR A 334 -17.22 -21.30 19.25
N GLY A 335 -17.16 -19.99 19.01
CA GLY A 335 -18.34 -19.15 18.90
C GLY A 335 -18.96 -18.84 20.25
N ASP A 336 -20.27 -18.59 20.25
CA ASP A 336 -21.00 -18.10 21.41
C ASP A 336 -22.36 -18.79 21.61
N GLU A 337 -23.20 -18.23 22.49
CA GLU A 337 -24.51 -18.79 22.82
C GLU A 337 -25.52 -18.74 21.66
N PHE A 338 -25.30 -17.86 20.67
CA PHE A 338 -26.15 -17.69 19.49
C PHE A 338 -25.63 -18.44 18.26
N PHE A 339 -24.31 -18.48 18.07
CA PHE A 339 -23.67 -19.20 16.97
C PHE A 339 -22.63 -20.19 17.47
N ARG A 340 -22.94 -21.49 17.34
CA ARG A 340 -22.04 -22.59 17.74
C ARG A 340 -21.15 -23.01 16.57
N GLY A 341 -20.10 -22.24 16.34
CA GLY A 341 -19.13 -22.50 15.29
C GLY A 341 -18.11 -21.36 15.19
N PRO A 342 -17.18 -21.44 14.23
CA PRO A 342 -16.14 -20.42 14.12
C PRO A 342 -16.72 -19.03 13.81
N ILE A 343 -16.24 -18.01 14.52
CA ILE A 343 -16.59 -16.60 14.31
C ILE A 343 -15.34 -15.87 13.82
N ILE A 344 -15.47 -15.14 12.72
CA ILE A 344 -14.44 -14.25 12.20
C ILE A 344 -14.85 -12.82 12.50
N TYR A 345 -14.04 -12.17 13.33
CA TYR A 345 -14.17 -10.74 13.60
C TYR A 345 -13.46 -9.96 12.52
N THR A 346 -14.17 -9.05 11.87
CA THR A 346 -13.62 -8.20 10.83
C THR A 346 -13.65 -6.73 11.20
N THR A 347 -12.91 -5.94 10.44
CA THR A 347 -13.10 -4.49 10.37
C THR A 347 -14.52 -4.14 9.93
N GLU A 348 -14.85 -2.86 10.01
CA GLU A 348 -16.14 -2.32 9.62
C GLU A 348 -16.58 -2.79 8.21
N PHE A 349 -17.83 -3.22 8.09
CA PHE A 349 -18.43 -3.58 6.81
C PHE A 349 -18.60 -2.33 5.95
N ILE A 350 -18.28 -2.45 4.65
CA ILE A 350 -18.43 -1.36 3.71
C ILE A 350 -19.85 -1.42 3.13
N PRO A 351 -20.68 -0.36 3.28
CA PRO A 351 -22.08 -0.38 2.86
C PRO A 351 -22.26 -0.80 1.39
N ASP A 352 -21.49 -0.20 0.47
CA ASP A 352 -21.59 -0.47 -0.97
C ASP A 352 -21.18 -1.90 -1.38
N ARG A 353 -20.56 -2.65 -0.46
CA ARG A 353 -20.05 -4.01 -0.72
C ARG A 353 -20.80 -5.09 0.05
N ASN A 354 -21.80 -4.72 0.84
CA ASN A 354 -22.60 -5.66 1.63
C ASN A 354 -21.73 -6.58 2.51
N GLY A 355 -20.60 -6.07 3.03
CA GLY A 355 -19.67 -6.86 3.82
C GLY A 355 -18.22 -6.38 3.78
N PRO A 356 -17.30 -7.14 4.40
CA PRO A 356 -15.86 -6.85 4.40
C PRO A 356 -15.17 -7.38 3.14
N PHE A 357 -15.88 -7.48 2.01
CA PHE A 357 -15.41 -8.18 0.82
C PHE A 357 -14.60 -7.27 -0.13
N SER A 358 -13.59 -7.85 -0.79
CA SER A 358 -12.78 -7.13 -1.79
C SER A 358 -13.03 -7.53 -3.23
N SER A 359 -13.43 -8.78 -3.47
CA SER A 359 -13.51 -9.35 -4.80
C SER A 359 -14.42 -10.57 -4.85
N TYR A 360 -14.90 -10.85 -6.06
CA TYR A 360 -15.67 -12.04 -6.40
C TYR A 360 -14.87 -12.91 -7.36
N ARG A 361 -14.97 -14.23 -7.22
CA ARG A 361 -14.33 -15.20 -8.12
C ARG A 361 -15.35 -16.22 -8.55
N GLN A 362 -15.41 -16.46 -9.85
CA GLN A 362 -16.30 -17.46 -10.43
C GLN A 362 -15.48 -18.66 -10.89
N ALA A 363 -16.02 -19.85 -10.64
CA ALA A 363 -15.45 -21.11 -11.08
C ALA A 363 -16.58 -22.01 -11.58
N LEU A 364 -16.33 -22.66 -12.71
CA LEU A 364 -17.22 -23.68 -13.28
C LEU A 364 -16.36 -24.92 -13.54
N GLU A 365 -16.49 -25.92 -12.68
CA GLU A 365 -15.56 -27.04 -12.63
C GLU A 365 -16.28 -28.38 -12.44
N THR A 366 -15.84 -29.41 -13.17
CA THR A 366 -16.35 -30.79 -12.99
C THR A 366 -15.93 -31.38 -11.65
N LYS A 367 -16.71 -32.32 -11.13
CA LYS A 367 -16.43 -33.02 -9.85
C LYS A 367 -15.24 -33.99 -9.91
N ALA A 368 -14.76 -34.34 -11.09
CA ALA A 368 -13.74 -35.38 -11.27
C ALA A 368 -12.41 -34.99 -10.59
N THR A 369 -11.86 -35.89 -9.76
CA THR A 369 -10.56 -35.67 -9.08
C THR A 369 -9.38 -35.72 -10.04
N PHE A 370 -9.48 -36.51 -11.11
CA PHE A 370 -8.50 -36.60 -12.19
C PHE A 370 -9.16 -36.16 -13.49
N GLY A 371 -8.50 -35.27 -14.24
CA GLY A 371 -9.06 -34.74 -15.48
C GLY A 371 -10.20 -33.74 -15.28
N ALA A 372 -10.18 -32.99 -14.17
CA ALA A 372 -11.16 -31.92 -13.95
C ALA A 372 -11.16 -30.95 -15.14
N ARG A 373 -12.33 -30.75 -15.75
CA ARG A 373 -12.54 -29.73 -16.77
C ARG A 373 -13.04 -28.47 -16.11
N THR A 374 -12.60 -27.35 -16.66
CA THR A 374 -13.06 -26.02 -16.30
C THR A 374 -13.63 -25.34 -17.54
N ALA A 375 -14.76 -24.66 -17.40
CA ALA A 375 -15.32 -23.86 -18.49
C ALA A 375 -15.38 -22.39 -18.08
N HIS A 376 -15.29 -21.49 -19.06
CA HIS A 376 -15.63 -20.09 -18.87
C HIS A 376 -17.10 -19.91 -19.23
N PRO A 377 -17.94 -19.36 -18.34
CA PRO A 377 -19.36 -19.20 -18.61
C PRO A 377 -19.61 -18.06 -19.61
N ILE A 378 -19.35 -18.32 -20.88
CA ILE A 378 -19.64 -17.44 -22.02
C ILE A 378 -21.02 -17.85 -22.54
N GLU A 379 -21.98 -16.93 -22.54
CA GLU A 379 -23.39 -17.23 -22.82
C GLU A 379 -23.61 -17.84 -24.22
N ASP A 380 -22.77 -17.49 -25.20
CA ASP A 380 -22.81 -18.05 -26.56
C ASP A 380 -22.60 -19.57 -26.60
N ASN A 381 -21.93 -20.13 -25.59
CA ASN A 381 -21.64 -21.56 -25.47
C ASN A 381 -22.58 -22.28 -24.48
N ARG A 382 -23.64 -21.60 -24.02
CA ARG A 382 -24.56 -22.18 -23.05
C ARG A 382 -25.57 -23.11 -23.73
N THR A 383 -25.48 -24.41 -23.43
CA THR A 383 -26.41 -25.44 -23.95
C THR A 383 -27.36 -25.89 -22.85
N GLN A 384 -28.63 -25.50 -22.95
CA GLN A 384 -29.60 -25.70 -21.88
C GLN A 384 -29.79 -27.18 -21.49
N LYS A 385 -29.46 -27.50 -20.23
CA LYS A 385 -29.71 -28.78 -19.53
C LYS A 385 -30.68 -28.62 -18.37
N PHE A 386 -30.64 -27.47 -17.71
CA PHE A 386 -31.52 -27.14 -16.60
C PHE A 386 -32.68 -26.27 -17.08
N SER A 387 -33.84 -26.43 -16.48
CA SER A 387 -34.98 -25.54 -16.74
C SER A 387 -34.60 -24.13 -16.31
N LYS A 388 -34.83 -23.14 -17.17
CA LYS A 388 -34.72 -21.72 -16.79
C LYS A 388 -35.84 -21.40 -15.81
N VAL A 389 -35.51 -20.64 -14.78
CA VAL A 389 -36.52 -20.05 -13.91
C VAL A 389 -37.03 -18.82 -14.65
N GLU A 390 -38.33 -18.69 -14.89
CA GLU A 390 -38.86 -17.41 -15.36
C GLU A 390 -38.55 -16.37 -14.27
N PRO A 391 -37.95 -15.21 -14.62
CA PRO A 391 -37.58 -14.23 -13.61
C PRO A 391 -38.86 -13.74 -12.91
N GLU A 392 -39.06 -14.19 -11.67
CA GLU A 392 -40.07 -13.62 -10.79
C GLU A 392 -39.62 -12.19 -10.48
N ALA A 393 -40.32 -11.20 -11.05
CA ALA A 393 -40.17 -9.81 -10.65
C ALA A 393 -40.47 -9.69 -9.14
N ASN A 394 -39.46 -9.29 -8.34
CA ASN A 394 -39.44 -9.13 -6.88
C ASN A 394 -38.94 -10.32 -6.03
N ARG A 395 -37.67 -10.69 -6.18
CA ARG A 395 -36.84 -11.05 -5.01
C ARG A 395 -35.74 -10.00 -4.88
N ASP A 396 -35.62 -9.40 -3.70
CA ASP A 396 -34.70 -8.29 -3.35
C ASP A 396 -33.20 -8.60 -3.54
N ASP A 397 -32.85 -9.74 -4.16
CA ASP A 397 -31.49 -10.12 -4.54
C ASP A 397 -31.00 -9.37 -5.82
N GLU A 398 -31.87 -8.73 -6.60
CA GLU A 398 -31.48 -8.00 -7.82
C GLU A 398 -30.86 -6.61 -7.59
N ALA A 399 -30.82 -6.11 -6.35
CA ALA A 399 -30.00 -4.94 -5.99
C ALA A 399 -28.55 -5.32 -5.61
N GLU A 400 -28.17 -6.60 -5.74
CA GLU A 400 -26.82 -7.08 -5.48
C GLU A 400 -25.95 -6.84 -6.72
N ALA A 401 -25.16 -5.77 -6.69
CA ALA A 401 -24.33 -5.26 -7.78
C ALA A 401 -23.80 -6.37 -8.71
N ALA A 402 -24.18 -6.28 -10.00
CA ALA A 402 -23.53 -7.04 -11.05
C ALA A 402 -22.00 -6.93 -10.86
N PRO A 403 -21.26 -8.05 -10.86
CA PRO A 403 -19.80 -7.99 -10.77
C PRO A 403 -19.31 -7.06 -11.89
N PRO A 404 -18.39 -6.12 -11.62
CA PRO A 404 -17.90 -5.24 -12.66
C PRO A 404 -17.35 -6.10 -13.80
N GLN A 405 -18.07 -6.10 -14.93
CA GLN A 405 -17.58 -6.69 -16.16
C GLN A 405 -16.24 -6.01 -16.44
N ARG A 406 -15.14 -6.77 -16.42
CA ARG A 406 -13.89 -6.27 -16.97
C ARG A 406 -14.14 -6.01 -18.44
N HIS A 407 -14.30 -4.75 -18.82
CA HIS A 407 -14.22 -4.34 -20.21
C HIS A 407 -12.90 -4.83 -20.78
N GLN A 408 -12.96 -5.87 -21.62
CA GLN A 408 -11.90 -6.17 -22.56
C GLN A 408 -11.98 -5.12 -23.66
N GLY A 409 -11.42 -3.94 -23.39
CA GLY A 409 -11.19 -2.90 -24.39
C GLY A 409 -10.00 -3.30 -25.28
N GLY A 410 -10.21 -4.26 -26.18
CA GLY A 410 -9.34 -4.48 -27.32
C GLY A 410 -9.59 -3.40 -28.35
N ALA A 411 -8.87 -2.29 -28.28
CA ALA A 411 -8.86 -1.30 -29.35
C ALA A 411 -8.23 -1.94 -30.60
N ARG A 412 -9.08 -2.37 -31.55
CA ARG A 412 -8.69 -2.53 -32.95
C ARG A 412 -8.26 -1.15 -33.46
N ILE A 413 -6.99 -1.02 -33.80
CA ILE A 413 -6.49 0.09 -34.61
C ILE A 413 -6.68 -0.39 -36.05
N ASP A 414 -7.72 0.14 -36.70
CA ASP A 414 -7.84 0.05 -38.15
C ASP A 414 -6.75 0.92 -38.77
N VAL A 415 -5.84 0.29 -39.50
CA VAL A 415 -4.87 0.97 -40.38
C VAL A 415 -5.53 1.08 -41.75
N PRO A 416 -5.67 2.28 -42.33
CA PRO A 416 -6.16 2.43 -43.70
C PRO A 416 -5.13 1.87 -44.67
N ASP A 417 -5.59 1.07 -45.64
CA ASP A 417 -4.86 0.73 -46.85
C ASP A 417 -4.60 2.01 -47.65
N ASP A 418 -3.33 2.42 -47.73
CA ASP A 418 -2.85 3.36 -48.74
C ASP A 418 -2.12 2.56 -49.85
N GLU A 419 -2.62 2.81 -51.05
CA GLU A 419 -2.13 2.53 -52.40
C GLU A 419 -0.62 2.30 -52.58
N GLU A 420 -0.25 1.12 -53.10
CA GLU A 420 0.49 0.93 -54.38
C GLU A 420 0.44 -0.53 -54.87
#